data_AF-A0A087NDL2-F1
#
_entry.id   AF-A0A087NDL2-F1
#
_cell.length_a   1.000
_cell.length_b   1.000
_cell.length_c   1.000
_cell.angle_alpha   90.00
_cell.angle_beta   90.00
_cell.angle_gamma   90.00
#
_symmetry.space_group_name_H-M   'P 1'
#
loop_
_entity.id
_entity.type
_entity.pdbx_description
1 polymer ?
#
loop_
_entity_poly.entity_id
_entity_poly.type
_entity_poly.pdbx_seq_one_letter_code
_entity_poly.pdbx_strand_id
1 'polypeptide(L)'
;MITRMWCARLLVQIAEAALFAYLYFWFQTIDTRFDDAITARILTMVLFLAAPCALMAGRWADRRDRPIAPLCIAALIAAIGLTAMALARGPVAAIAGFMLFGLSTNIFLALHSAQTLRVLPDDGRRGRNLGLFNLTNTVPSLIMPSLTLVLVPTLGFSGLFAVLALLSAIAAILLRDTKRH
;
A
#
# COMPACT_ATOMS: atom_id res chain seq x y z
N MET A 1 -5.53 -13.13 14.86
CA MET A 1 -6.05 -11.93 14.17
C MET A 1 -5.04 -10.78 14.18
N ILE A 2 -4.61 -10.29 15.35
CA ILE A 2 -3.71 -9.14 15.51
C ILE A 2 -2.40 -9.28 14.70
N THR A 3 -1.69 -10.41 14.82
CA THR A 3 -0.43 -10.63 14.09
C THR A 3 -0.61 -10.57 12.57
N ARG A 4 -1.70 -11.12 12.04
CA ARG A 4 -1.99 -11.06 10.59
C ARG A 4 -2.28 -9.62 10.13
N MET A 5 -3.06 -8.87 10.91
CA MET A 5 -3.30 -7.45 10.66
C MET A 5 -1.99 -6.64 10.67
N TRP A 6 -1.10 -6.92 11.62
CA TRP A 6 0.20 -6.27 11.73
C TRP A 6 1.10 -6.60 10.54
N CYS A 7 1.26 -7.88 10.20
CA CYS A 7 2.08 -8.32 9.06
C CYS A 7 1.53 -7.78 7.74
N ALA A 8 0.21 -7.84 7.51
CA ALA A 8 -0.40 -7.30 6.30
C ALA A 8 -0.16 -5.79 6.17
N ARG A 9 -0.26 -5.04 7.27
CA ARG A 9 0.07 -3.62 7.28
C ARG A 9 1.54 -3.37 6.96
N LEU A 10 2.45 -4.10 7.58
CA LEU A 10 3.89 -3.96 7.32
C LEU A 10 4.23 -4.19 5.84
N LEU A 11 3.68 -5.25 5.24
CA LEU A 11 3.94 -5.59 3.84
C LEU A 11 3.46 -4.50 2.88
N VAL A 12 2.25 -3.97 3.11
CA VAL A 12 1.72 -2.84 2.31
C VAL A 12 2.54 -1.57 2.54
N GLN A 13 2.96 -1.30 3.79
CA GLN A 13 3.81 -0.15 4.12
C GLN A 13 5.20 -0.23 3.47
N ILE A 14 5.80 -1.42 3.37
CA ILE A 14 7.07 -1.60 2.63
C ILE A 14 6.87 -1.26 1.15
N ALA A 15 5.77 -1.74 0.55
CA ALA A 15 5.45 -1.44 -0.84
C ALA A 15 5.19 0.05 -1.09
N GLU A 16 4.43 0.69 -0.20
CA GLU A 16 4.09 2.11 -0.29
C GLU A 16 5.32 3.02 -0.11
N ALA A 17 6.11 2.80 0.94
CA ALA A 17 7.31 3.58 1.19
C ALA A 17 8.36 3.43 0.08
N ALA A 18 8.56 2.20 -0.43
CA ALA A 18 9.49 1.95 -1.53
C ALA A 18 9.04 2.62 -2.82
N LEU A 19 7.75 2.58 -3.13
CA LEU A 19 7.26 3.24 -4.31
C LEU A 19 7.41 4.75 -4.20
N PHE A 20 6.97 5.38 -3.11
CA PHE A 20 7.04 6.84 -2.98
C PHE A 20 8.46 7.39 -2.96
N ALA A 21 9.42 6.67 -2.38
CA ALA A 21 10.82 7.09 -2.38
C ALA A 21 11.43 7.17 -3.79
N TYR A 22 10.93 6.37 -4.74
CA TYR A 22 11.52 6.28 -6.08
C TYR A 22 10.55 6.54 -7.23
N LEU A 23 9.32 6.97 -6.95
CA LEU A 23 8.27 7.17 -7.96
C LEU A 23 8.71 8.14 -9.06
N TYR A 24 9.29 9.28 -8.66
CA TYR A 24 9.80 10.28 -9.59
C TYR A 24 10.87 9.70 -10.52
N PHE A 25 11.89 9.04 -9.94
CA PHE A 25 12.96 8.41 -10.70
C PHE A 25 12.43 7.35 -11.66
N TRP A 26 11.45 6.55 -11.22
CA TRP A 26 10.82 5.58 -12.10
C TRP A 26 10.04 6.23 -13.24
N PHE A 27 9.25 7.27 -12.99
CA PHE A 27 8.53 7.98 -14.04
C PHE A 27 9.48 8.57 -15.09
N GLN A 28 10.63 9.12 -14.65
CA GLN A 28 11.69 9.59 -15.53
C GLN A 28 12.25 8.49 -16.45
N THR A 29 12.27 7.22 -16.00
CA THR A 29 12.65 6.09 -16.88
C THR A 29 11.61 5.76 -17.95
N ILE A 30 10.33 6.13 -17.73
CA ILE A 30 9.24 5.92 -18.69
C ILE A 30 9.19 7.06 -19.71
N ASP A 31 9.27 8.30 -19.24
CA ASP A 31 9.24 9.49 -20.08
C ASP A 31 9.89 10.66 -19.33
N THR A 32 10.92 11.26 -19.92
CA THR A 32 11.69 12.34 -19.28
C THR A 32 10.87 13.61 -19.07
N ARG A 33 9.68 13.71 -19.67
CA ARG A 33 8.73 14.81 -19.45
C ARG A 33 8.06 14.77 -18.08
N PHE A 34 8.15 13.68 -17.32
CA PHE A 34 7.64 13.62 -15.95
C PHE A 34 8.52 14.44 -15.00
N ASP A 35 8.27 15.75 -14.93
CA ASP A 35 8.90 16.63 -13.95
C ASP A 35 8.28 16.50 -12.55
N ASP A 36 8.85 17.24 -11.59
CA ASP A 36 8.39 17.27 -10.20
C ASP A 36 6.94 17.74 -10.11
N ALA A 37 6.54 18.72 -10.92
CA ALA A 37 5.21 19.31 -10.90
C ALA A 37 4.14 18.31 -11.38
N ILE A 38 4.41 17.58 -12.46
CA ILE A 38 3.51 16.53 -12.97
C ILE A 38 3.42 15.39 -11.97
N THR A 39 4.55 14.93 -11.43
CA THR A 39 4.58 13.85 -10.43
C THR A 39 3.78 14.24 -9.19
N ALA A 40 4.00 15.46 -8.66
CA ALA A 40 3.26 16.00 -7.53
C ALA A 40 1.76 16.11 -7.83
N ARG A 41 1.37 16.56 -9.03
CA ARG A 41 -0.05 16.65 -9.41
C ARG A 41 -0.74 15.29 -9.44
N ILE A 42 -0.07 14.26 -9.95
CA ILE A 42 -0.60 12.89 -9.95
C ILE A 42 -0.75 12.38 -8.50
N LEU A 43 0.26 12.62 -7.65
CA LEU A 43 0.20 12.30 -6.23
C LEU A 43 -0.98 12.98 -5.53
N THR A 44 -1.15 14.29 -5.73
CA THR A 44 -2.26 15.05 -5.16
C THR A 44 -3.60 14.50 -5.63
N MET A 45 -3.74 14.14 -6.91
CA MET A 45 -4.96 13.54 -7.44
C MET A 45 -5.30 12.21 -6.75
N VAL A 46 -4.31 11.34 -6.53
CA VAL A 46 -4.48 10.10 -5.77
C VAL A 46 -4.98 10.37 -4.36
N LEU A 47 -4.32 11.27 -3.63
CA LEU A 47 -4.68 11.59 -2.25
C LEU A 47 -6.09 12.19 -2.13
N PHE A 48 -6.43 13.09 -3.05
CA PHE A 48 -7.74 13.74 -3.11
C PHE A 48 -8.85 12.72 -3.37
N LEU A 49 -8.64 11.75 -4.27
CA LEU A 49 -9.61 10.70 -4.59
C LEU A 49 -9.68 9.62 -3.51
N ALA A 50 -8.58 9.32 -2.83
CA ALA A 50 -8.52 8.26 -1.83
C ALA A 50 -9.42 8.54 -0.62
N ALA A 51 -9.49 9.80 -0.16
CA ALA A 51 -10.29 10.17 1.01
C ALA A 51 -11.79 9.82 0.86
N PRO A 52 -12.52 10.28 -0.18
CA PRO A 52 -13.92 9.91 -0.37
C PRO A 52 -14.09 8.41 -0.64
N CYS A 53 -13.19 7.79 -1.42
CA CYS A 53 -13.25 6.35 -1.67
C CYS A 53 -13.10 5.53 -0.37
N ALA A 54 -12.22 5.94 0.54
CA ALA A 54 -12.03 5.29 1.84
C ALA A 54 -13.30 5.40 2.70
N LEU A 55 -13.94 6.58 2.73
CA LEU A 55 -15.22 6.77 3.42
C LEU A 55 -16.31 5.87 2.84
N MET A 56 -16.43 5.81 1.51
CA MET A 56 -17.41 4.96 0.84
C MET A 56 -17.16 3.47 1.12
N ALA A 57 -15.91 3.03 1.04
CA ALA A 57 -15.51 1.66 1.32
C ALA A 57 -15.76 1.28 2.79
N GLY A 58 -15.45 2.17 3.74
CA GLY A 58 -15.71 1.99 5.16
C GLY A 58 -17.21 1.88 5.46
N ARG A 59 -18.02 2.81 4.92
CA ARG A 59 -19.49 2.76 5.05
C ARG A 59 -20.09 1.49 4.46
N TRP A 60 -19.57 1.03 3.32
CA TRP A 60 -20.00 -0.23 2.72
C TRP A 60 -19.64 -1.43 3.62
N ALA A 61 -18.43 -1.44 4.18
CA ALA A 61 -17.95 -2.49 5.07
C ALA A 61 -18.80 -2.62 6.33
N ASP A 62 -19.08 -1.49 6.99
CA ASP A 62 -19.90 -1.43 8.19
C ASP A 62 -21.34 -1.89 7.89
N ARG A 63 -21.95 -1.44 6.79
CA ARG A 63 -23.31 -1.86 6.39
C ARG A 63 -23.43 -3.34 6.04
N ARG A 64 -22.38 -3.93 5.47
CA ARG A 64 -22.33 -5.34 5.09
C ARG A 64 -21.81 -6.24 6.21
N ASP A 65 -21.45 -5.66 7.35
CA ASP A 65 -20.82 -6.35 8.48
C ASP A 65 -19.57 -7.16 8.08
N ARG A 66 -18.79 -6.58 7.15
CA ARG A 66 -17.59 -7.18 6.54
C ARG A 66 -16.37 -6.26 6.69
N PRO A 67 -15.87 -6.01 7.91
CA PRO A 67 -14.83 -5.02 8.18
C PRO A 67 -13.48 -5.31 7.52
N ILE A 68 -13.14 -6.58 7.29
CA ILE A 68 -11.84 -7.00 6.70
C ILE A 68 -11.89 -7.07 5.16
N ALA A 69 -13.06 -7.26 4.57
CA ALA A 69 -13.17 -7.47 3.12
C ALA A 69 -12.61 -6.30 2.28
N PRO A 70 -12.88 -5.02 2.60
CA PRO A 70 -12.27 -3.92 1.86
C PRO A 70 -10.75 -3.86 1.98
N LEU A 71 -10.17 -4.27 3.12
CA LEU A 71 -8.71 -4.32 3.30
C LEU A 71 -8.09 -5.37 2.35
N CYS A 72 -8.70 -6.55 2.26
CA CYS A 72 -8.27 -7.59 1.34
C CYS A 72 -8.37 -7.14 -0.12
N ILE A 73 -9.48 -6.49 -0.49
CA ILE A 73 -9.70 -5.97 -1.85
C ILE A 73 -8.67 -4.88 -2.17
N ALA A 74 -8.46 -3.93 -1.25
CA ALA A 74 -7.50 -2.85 -1.44
C ALA A 74 -6.07 -3.37 -1.60
N ALA A 75 -5.63 -4.32 -0.77
CA ALA A 75 -4.31 -4.95 -0.92
C ALA A 75 -4.16 -5.71 -2.25
N LEU A 76 -5.22 -6.36 -2.73
CA LEU A 76 -5.22 -7.03 -4.03
C LEU A 76 -5.13 -6.02 -5.18
N ILE A 77 -5.88 -4.92 -5.13
CA ILE A 77 -5.81 -3.84 -6.13
C ILE A 77 -4.42 -3.19 -6.11
N ALA A 78 -3.78 -3.05 -4.95
CA ALA A 78 -2.41 -2.57 -4.84
C ALA A 78 -1.43 -3.49 -5.58
N ALA A 79 -1.55 -4.81 -5.40
CA ALA A 79 -0.74 -5.78 -6.13
C ALA A 79 -0.96 -5.70 -7.66
N ILE A 80 -2.20 -5.53 -8.09
CA ILE A 80 -2.54 -5.33 -9.51
C ILE A 80 -1.91 -4.03 -10.04
N GLY A 81 -2.02 -2.93 -9.30
CA GLY A 81 -1.42 -1.64 -9.65
C GLY A 81 0.09 -1.73 -9.82
N LEU A 82 0.79 -2.33 -8.86
CA LEU A 82 2.24 -2.56 -8.94
C LEU A 82 2.64 -3.47 -10.10
N THR A 83 1.84 -4.50 -10.38
CA THR A 83 2.06 -5.38 -11.54
C THR A 83 1.91 -4.59 -12.85
N ALA A 84 0.88 -3.73 -12.94
CA ALA A 84 0.68 -2.86 -14.10
C ALA A 84 1.86 -1.87 -14.28
N MET A 85 2.39 -1.32 -13.18
CA MET A 85 3.58 -0.47 -13.22
C MET A 85 4.82 -1.26 -13.67
N ALA A 86 5.01 -2.48 -13.18
CA ALA A 86 6.14 -3.33 -13.56
C ALA A 86 6.16 -3.62 -15.07
N LEU A 87 4.98 -3.70 -15.70
CA LEU A 87 4.79 -3.99 -17.12
C LEU A 87 4.58 -2.73 -17.98
N ALA A 88 4.60 -1.54 -17.39
CA ALA A 88 4.30 -0.31 -18.10
C ALA A 88 5.37 0.02 -19.13
N ARG A 89 4.93 0.34 -20.36
CA ARG A 89 5.80 0.74 -21.48
C ARG A 89 5.55 2.17 -21.97
N GLY A 90 4.79 2.95 -21.22
CA GLY A 90 4.48 4.33 -21.59
C GLY A 90 3.69 5.08 -20.51
N PRO A 91 3.56 6.41 -20.67
CA PRO A 91 3.03 7.30 -19.64
C PRO A 91 1.63 6.93 -19.14
N VAL A 92 0.72 6.57 -20.06
CA VAL A 92 -0.67 6.24 -19.71
C VAL A 92 -0.73 5.01 -18.81
N ALA A 93 -0.03 3.94 -19.18
CA ALA A 93 0.01 2.72 -18.38
C ALA A 93 0.70 2.95 -17.02
N ALA A 94 1.75 3.77 -17.01
CA ALA A 94 2.48 4.11 -15.81
C ALA A 94 1.61 4.88 -14.80
N ILE A 95 0.92 5.92 -15.26
CA ILE A 95 -0.01 6.70 -14.44
C ILE A 95 -1.17 5.83 -13.97
N ALA A 96 -1.77 5.02 -14.85
CA ALA A 96 -2.89 4.15 -14.48
C ALA A 96 -2.50 3.14 -13.40
N GLY A 97 -1.34 2.48 -13.54
CA GLY A 97 -0.81 1.55 -12.54
C GLY A 97 -0.57 2.25 -11.20
N PHE A 98 0.04 3.44 -11.23
CA PHE A 98 0.25 4.24 -10.03
C PHE A 98 -1.06 4.69 -9.37
N MET A 99 -2.06 5.11 -10.15
CA MET A 99 -3.38 5.49 -9.64
C MET A 99 -4.08 4.30 -8.96
N LEU A 100 -4.03 3.10 -9.56
CA LEU A 100 -4.56 1.88 -8.93
C LEU A 100 -3.87 1.58 -7.60
N PHE A 101 -2.53 1.57 -7.60
CA PHE A 101 -1.75 1.32 -6.41
C PHE A 101 -2.01 2.37 -5.34
N GLY A 102 -1.74 3.64 -5.65
CA GLY A 102 -1.81 4.73 -4.70
C GLY A 102 -3.21 4.92 -4.11
N LEU A 103 -4.26 4.80 -4.91
CA LEU A 103 -5.63 4.91 -4.41
C LEU A 103 -5.95 3.77 -3.43
N SER A 104 -5.63 2.54 -3.83
CA SER A 104 -5.94 1.36 -3.02
C SER A 104 -5.12 1.29 -1.74
N THR A 105 -3.83 1.64 -1.76
CA THR A 105 -3.00 1.66 -0.55
C THR A 105 -3.43 2.75 0.44
N ASN A 106 -3.83 3.93 -0.04
CA ASN A 106 -4.36 4.97 0.84
C ASN A 106 -5.70 4.56 1.48
N ILE A 107 -6.60 3.94 0.72
CA ILE A 107 -7.84 3.35 1.26
C ILE A 107 -7.52 2.27 2.29
N PHE A 108 -6.57 1.38 1.97
CA PHE A 108 -6.11 0.33 2.87
C PHE A 108 -5.63 0.93 4.20
N LEU A 109 -4.75 1.92 4.16
CA LEU A 109 -4.17 2.54 5.36
C LEU A 109 -5.22 3.22 6.23
N ALA A 110 -6.16 3.95 5.62
CA ALA A 110 -7.24 4.60 6.34
C ALA A 110 -8.13 3.58 7.06
N LEU A 111 -8.62 2.58 6.34
CA LEU A 111 -9.48 1.53 6.92
C LEU A 111 -8.73 0.68 7.94
N HIS A 112 -7.46 0.36 7.68
CA HIS A 112 -6.66 -0.48 8.56
C HIS A 112 -6.42 0.22 9.90
N SER A 113 -6.16 1.53 9.87
CA SER A 113 -6.00 2.33 11.09
C SER A 113 -7.28 2.31 11.95
N ALA A 114 -8.45 2.44 11.31
CA ALA A 114 -9.74 2.32 12.01
C ALA A 114 -9.96 0.91 12.60
N GLN A 115 -9.63 -0.15 11.86
CA GLN A 115 -9.80 -1.53 12.34
C GLN A 115 -8.79 -1.89 13.43
N THR A 116 -7.56 -1.37 13.38
CA THR A 116 -6.53 -1.60 14.39
C THR A 116 -7.02 -1.16 15.77
N LEU A 117 -7.69 -0.01 15.86
CA LEU A 117 -8.28 0.47 17.11
C LEU A 117 -9.39 -0.43 17.66
N ARG A 118 -10.10 -1.18 16.80
CA ARG A 118 -11.15 -2.13 17.21
C ARG A 118 -10.61 -3.48 17.69
N VAL A 119 -9.44 -3.91 17.19
CA VAL A 119 -8.85 -5.22 17.50
C VAL A 119 -7.80 -5.18 18.61
N LEU A 120 -7.35 -3.98 18.99
CA LEU A 120 -6.39 -3.81 20.07
C LEU A 120 -7.06 -4.17 21.41
N PRO A 121 -6.38 -4.97 22.27
CA PRO A 121 -6.89 -5.29 23.60
C PRO A 121 -7.07 -4.03 24.43
N ASP A 122 -8.19 -3.93 25.15
CA ASP A 122 -8.46 -2.85 26.09
C ASP A 122 -7.87 -3.21 27.46
N ASP A 123 -6.54 -3.32 27.50
CA ASP A 123 -5.78 -3.52 28.72
C ASP A 123 -4.91 -2.28 29.03
N GLY A 124 -4.35 -2.23 30.24
CA GLY A 124 -3.41 -1.17 30.66
C GLY A 124 -2.14 -1.06 29.80
N ARG A 125 -2.01 -1.83 28.71
CA ARG A 125 -0.89 -1.85 27.76
C ARG A 125 -1.28 -1.32 26.37
N ARG A 126 -2.45 -0.68 26.23
CA ARG A 126 -2.94 -0.09 24.96
C ARG A 126 -1.91 0.80 24.25
N GLY A 127 -1.22 1.68 24.99
CA GLY A 127 -0.16 2.54 24.43
C GLY A 127 1.02 1.75 23.86
N ARG A 128 1.47 0.70 24.56
CA ARG A 128 2.53 -0.21 24.08
C ARG A 128 2.10 -0.96 22.83
N ASN A 129 0.88 -1.47 22.80
CA ASN A 129 0.37 -2.24 21.66
C ASN A 129 0.19 -1.33 20.42
N LEU A 130 -0.25 -0.08 20.61
CA LEU A 130 -0.23 0.94 19.55
C LEU A 130 1.18 1.25 19.07
N GLY A 131 2.16 1.38 19.97
CA GLY A 131 3.57 1.56 19.62
C GLY A 131 4.11 0.42 18.75
N LEU A 132 3.80 -0.83 19.10
CA LEU A 132 4.17 -2.00 18.29
C LEU A 132 3.52 -1.97 16.90
N PHE A 133 2.25 -1.57 16.79
CA PHE A 133 1.62 -1.36 15.48
C PHE A 133 2.27 -0.22 14.70
N ASN A 134 2.71 0.84 15.36
CA ASN A 134 3.34 1.96 14.68
C ASN A 134 4.70 1.60 14.07
N LEU A 135 5.36 0.53 14.55
CA LEU A 135 6.58 0.00 13.92
C LEU A 135 6.36 -0.37 12.45
N THR A 136 5.13 -0.69 12.03
CA THR A 136 4.85 -0.92 10.61
C THR A 136 5.11 0.32 9.74
N ASN A 137 5.11 1.52 10.33
CA ASN A 137 5.43 2.76 9.62
C ASN A 137 6.94 3.06 9.64
N THR A 138 7.66 2.66 10.68
CA THR A 138 9.11 2.95 10.85
C THR A 138 10.02 1.90 10.21
N VAL A 139 9.70 0.61 10.36
CA VAL A 139 10.49 -0.51 9.82
C VAL A 139 10.73 -0.43 8.30
N PRO A 140 9.75 -0.03 7.46
CA PRO A 140 9.95 0.09 6.02
C PRO A 140 11.19 0.90 5.63
N SER A 141 11.45 2.03 6.29
CA SER A 141 12.58 2.92 5.98
C SER A 141 13.94 2.26 6.18
N LEU A 142 14.02 1.18 6.97
CA LEU A 142 15.25 0.41 7.18
C LEU A 142 15.48 -0.64 6.08
N ILE A 143 14.41 -1.15 5.47
CA ILE A 143 14.47 -2.28 4.52
C ILE A 143 14.46 -1.78 3.07
N MET A 144 13.67 -0.74 2.82
CA MET A 144 13.38 -0.20 1.50
C MET A 144 14.64 0.22 0.71
N PRO A 145 15.60 0.99 1.28
CA PRO A 145 16.80 1.39 0.53
C PRO A 145 17.62 0.18 0.06
N SER A 146 17.73 -0.86 0.90
CA SER A 146 18.44 -2.09 0.55
C SER A 146 17.73 -2.88 -0.55
N LEU A 147 16.39 -2.94 -0.52
CA LEU A 147 15.61 -3.55 -1.62
C LEU A 147 15.91 -2.87 -2.95
N THR A 148 15.88 -1.53 -2.98
CA THR A 148 16.14 -0.78 -4.21
C THR A 148 17.58 -0.95 -4.67
N LEU A 149 18.56 -0.85 -3.76
CA LEU A 149 19.99 -0.98 -4.06
C LEU A 149 20.33 -2.34 -4.67
N VAL A 150 19.64 -3.40 -4.26
CA VAL A 150 19.87 -4.76 -4.76
C VAL A 150 19.09 -5.01 -6.06
N LEU A 151 17.81 -4.64 -6.10
CA LEU A 151 16.92 -5.02 -7.19
C LEU A 151 17.02 -4.13 -8.42
N VAL A 152 17.16 -2.81 -8.26
CA VAL A 152 17.12 -1.89 -9.41
C VAL A 152 18.32 -2.05 -10.34
N PRO A 153 19.58 -2.21 -9.85
CA PRO A 153 20.71 -2.43 -10.75
C PRO A 153 20.66 -3.75 -11.53
N THR A 154 19.98 -4.77 -11.00
CA THR A 154 19.98 -6.13 -11.56
C THR A 154 18.73 -6.43 -12.39
N LEU A 155 17.55 -5.97 -11.93
CA LEU A 155 16.24 -6.27 -12.50
C LEU A 155 15.45 -5.02 -12.91
N GLY A 156 16.02 -3.82 -12.68
CA GLY A 156 15.35 -2.55 -12.92
C GLY A 156 14.17 -2.30 -11.97
N PHE A 157 13.46 -1.20 -12.22
CA PHE A 157 12.23 -0.87 -11.49
C PHE A 157 11.12 -1.91 -11.68
N SER A 158 11.07 -2.59 -12.83
CA SER A 158 10.13 -3.69 -13.06
C SER A 158 10.33 -4.83 -12.05
N GLY A 159 11.57 -5.22 -11.75
CA GLY A 159 11.87 -6.20 -10.72
C GLY A 159 11.48 -5.75 -9.31
N LEU A 160 11.78 -4.49 -8.97
CA LEU A 160 11.35 -3.90 -7.70
C LEU A 160 9.83 -3.98 -7.56
N PHE A 161 9.07 -3.52 -8.55
CA PHE A 161 7.61 -3.50 -8.49
C PHE A 161 6.98 -4.89 -8.49
N ALA A 162 7.59 -5.87 -9.16
CA ALA A 162 7.16 -7.27 -9.06
C ALA A 162 7.29 -7.81 -7.63
N VAL A 163 8.39 -7.50 -6.93
CA VAL A 163 8.57 -7.86 -5.52
C VAL A 163 7.55 -7.15 -4.65
N LEU A 164 7.35 -5.84 -4.82
CA LEU A 164 6.34 -5.09 -4.05
C LEU A 164 4.91 -5.61 -4.30
N ALA A 165 4.59 -5.99 -5.54
CA ALA A 165 3.32 -6.58 -5.90
C ALA A 165 3.09 -7.91 -5.16
N LEU A 166 4.14 -8.75 -5.08
CA LEU A 166 4.10 -9.99 -4.30
C LEU A 166 3.85 -9.71 -2.82
N LEU A 167 4.51 -8.72 -2.21
CA LEU A 167 4.27 -8.34 -0.81
C LEU A 167 2.81 -7.93 -0.57
N SER A 168 2.24 -7.13 -1.48
CA SER A 168 0.83 -6.70 -1.41
C SER A 168 -0.15 -7.87 -1.62
N ALA A 169 0.17 -8.81 -2.51
CA ALA A 169 -0.62 -10.02 -2.71
C ALA A 169 -0.59 -10.93 -1.47
N ILE A 170 0.57 -11.10 -0.83
CA ILE A 170 0.70 -11.83 0.44
C ILE A 170 -0.14 -11.14 1.53
N ALA A 171 -0.12 -9.81 1.62
CA ALA A 171 -0.95 -9.07 2.56
C ALA A 171 -2.46 -9.34 2.33
N ALA A 172 -2.92 -9.38 1.08
CA ALA A 172 -4.30 -9.73 0.75
C ALA A 172 -4.66 -11.15 1.21
N ILE A 173 -3.77 -12.13 0.98
CA ILE A 173 -3.97 -13.52 1.41
C ILE A 173 -4.04 -13.61 2.95
N LEU A 174 -3.11 -12.98 3.66
CA LEU A 174 -3.11 -12.93 5.13
C LEU A 174 -4.42 -12.39 5.70
N LEU A 175 -5.00 -11.37 5.04
CA LEU A 175 -6.26 -10.74 5.44
C LEU A 175 -7.47 -11.61 5.13
N ARG A 176 -7.50 -12.30 3.98
CA ARG A 176 -8.58 -13.21 3.60
C ARG A 176 -8.85 -14.27 4.67
N ASP A 177 -7.80 -14.81 5.26
CA ASP A 177 -7.91 -15.87 6.27
C ASP A 177 -8.29 -15.34 7.65
N THR A 178 -8.42 -14.02 7.80
CA THR A 178 -8.81 -13.37 9.05
C THR A 178 -10.34 -13.43 9.19
N LYS A 179 -10.86 -14.64 9.45
CA LYS A 179 -12.28 -14.84 9.77
C LYS A 179 -12.59 -14.28 11.17
N ARG A 180 -13.79 -13.69 11.27
CA ARG A 180 -14.45 -13.33 12.53
C ARG A 180 -14.72 -14.64 13.30
N HIS A 181 -14.20 -14.75 14.51
CA HIS A 181 -14.90 -15.48 15.57
C HIS A 181 -15.79 -14.46 16.27
#